data_AF-A0A5C6S5C2-F1
#
_entry.id   AF-A0A5C6S5C2-F1
#
_cell.length_a   1.000
_cell.length_b   1.000
_cell.length_c   1.000
_cell.angle_alpha   90.00
_cell.angle_beta   90.00
_cell.angle_gamma   90.00
#
_symmetry.space_group_name_H-M   'P 1'
#
loop_
_entity.id
_entity.type
_entity.pdbx_description
1 polymer ?
#
loop_
_entity_poly.entity_id
_entity_poly.type
_entity_poly.pdbx_seq_one_letter_code
_entity_poly.pdbx_strand_id
1 'polypeptide(L)'
;MSELEEILDQAAAALLSGNVQHALDALALAEARMDGAEQAEPGLRTRLERLSGLSAAAAQGVADARQLISQAVRSAKNVTTYDRRGQALNVKAVRPVIGRF
;
A
#
# COMPACT_ATOMS: atom_id res chain seq x y z
N MET A 1 3.10 4.62 -29.13
CA MET A 1 2.70 4.17 -27.78
C MET A 1 1.22 3.95 -27.82
N SER A 2 0.79 2.76 -27.42
CA SER A 2 -0.64 2.47 -27.28
C SER A 2 -1.16 3.12 -25.99
N GLU A 3 -2.42 3.53 -25.96
CA GLU A 3 -3.06 4.09 -24.74
C GLU A 3 -2.93 3.12 -23.56
N LEU A 4 -2.87 1.81 -23.82
CA LEU A 4 -2.76 0.78 -22.82
C LEU A 4 -1.35 0.69 -22.21
N GLU A 5 -0.30 0.90 -23.01
CA GLU A 5 1.07 1.04 -22.49
C GLU A 5 1.20 2.23 -21.55
N GLU A 6 0.59 3.37 -21.90
CA GLU A 6 0.62 4.57 -21.06
C GLU A 6 -0.04 4.34 -19.70
N ILE A 7 -1.15 3.59 -19.66
CA ILE A 7 -1.83 3.23 -18.41
C ILE A 7 -0.95 2.30 -17.56
N LEU A 8 -0.27 1.32 -18.18
CA LEU A 8 0.66 0.44 -17.46
C LEU A 8 1.89 1.18 -16.95
N ASP A 9 2.40 2.16 -17.69
CA ASP A 9 3.50 3.03 -17.25
C ASP A 9 3.07 3.92 -16.08
N GLN A 10 1.85 4.47 -16.11
CA GLN A 10 1.28 5.20 -14.98
C GLN A 10 1.11 4.32 -13.75
N ALA A 11 0.65 3.08 -13.91
CA ALA A 11 0.55 2.12 -12.82
C ALA A 11 1.93 1.80 -12.22
N ALA A 12 2.96 1.62 -13.06
CA ALA A 12 4.33 1.42 -12.61
C ALA A 12 4.88 2.62 -11.83
N ALA A 13 4.65 3.85 -12.33
CA ALA A 13 5.04 5.07 -11.64
C ALA A 13 4.31 5.26 -10.28
N ALA A 14 3.04 4.86 -10.22
CA ALA A 14 2.26 4.88 -8.99
C ALA A 14 2.81 3.90 -7.94
N LEU A 15 3.25 2.70 -8.36
CA LEU A 15 3.94 1.76 -7.47
C LEU A 15 5.27 2.31 -6.96
N LEU A 16 6.07 2.90 -7.84
CA LEU A 16 7.38 3.47 -7.46
C LEU A 16 7.25 4.64 -6.48
N SER A 17 6.17 5.41 -6.57
CA SER A 17 5.85 6.51 -5.64
C SER A 17 5.14 6.05 -4.36
N GLY A 18 4.92 4.74 -4.19
CA GLY A 18 4.24 4.18 -3.02
C GLY A 18 2.72 4.41 -2.99
N ASN A 19 2.14 4.94 -4.07
CA ASN A 19 0.70 5.15 -4.19
C ASN A 19 0.00 3.90 -4.74
N VAL A 20 -0.07 2.87 -3.90
CA VAL A 20 -0.59 1.54 -4.26
C VAL A 20 -2.04 1.58 -4.74
N GLN A 21 -2.87 2.45 -4.16
CA GLN A 21 -4.28 2.56 -4.57
C GLN A 21 -4.39 3.06 -6.01
N HIS A 22 -3.66 4.12 -6.35
CA HIS A 22 -3.64 4.66 -7.70
C HIS A 22 -3.09 3.66 -8.73
N ALA A 23 -2.12 2.83 -8.33
CA ALA A 23 -1.62 1.75 -9.17
C ALA A 23 -2.71 0.69 -9.45
N LEU A 24 -3.47 0.28 -8.43
CA LEU A 24 -4.56 -0.68 -8.58
C LEU A 24 -5.68 -0.14 -9.47
N ASP A 25 -6.06 1.12 -9.30
CA ASP A 25 -7.10 1.77 -10.11
C ASP A 25 -6.70 1.83 -11.59
N ALA A 26 -5.44 2.18 -11.88
CA ALA A 26 -4.89 2.20 -13.23
C ALA A 26 -4.83 0.79 -13.85
N LEU A 27 -4.46 -0.24 -13.07
CA LEU A 27 -4.42 -1.62 -13.56
C LEU A 27 -5.81 -2.18 -13.85
N ALA A 28 -6.81 -1.87 -13.02
CA ALA A 28 -8.19 -2.25 -13.30
C ALA A 28 -8.71 -1.62 -14.60
N LEU A 29 -8.32 -0.38 -14.87
CA LEU A 29 -8.66 0.31 -16.11
C LEU A 29 -7.94 -0.30 -17.33
N ALA A 30 -6.67 -0.70 -17.18
CA ALA A 30 -5.94 -1.43 -18.22
C ALA A 30 -6.55 -2.81 -18.52
N GLU A 31 -6.96 -3.54 -17.48
CA GLU A 31 -7.61 -4.85 -17.60
C GLU A 31 -8.94 -4.75 -18.36
N ALA A 32 -9.78 -3.77 -18.02
CA ALA A 32 -11.05 -3.53 -18.71
C ALA A 32 -10.90 -3.18 -20.19
N ARG A 33 -9.74 -2.69 -20.62
CA ARG A 33 -9.44 -2.32 -22.02
C ARG A 33 -8.64 -3.38 -22.77
N MET A 34 -8.28 -4.48 -22.12
CA MET A 34 -7.36 -5.48 -22.63
C MET A 34 -7.99 -6.42 -23.67
N ASP A 35 -9.31 -6.65 -23.59
CA ASP A 35 -10.03 -7.63 -24.42
C ASP A 35 -9.92 -7.39 -25.93
N GLY A 36 -9.61 -6.16 -26.37
CA GLY A 36 -9.35 -5.83 -27.77
C GLY A 36 -7.86 -5.65 -28.15
N ALA A 37 -6.99 -5.45 -27.16
CA ALA A 37 -5.58 -5.08 -27.38
C ALA A 37 -4.63 -6.28 -27.36
N GLU A 38 -5.05 -7.41 -26.79
CA GLU A 38 -4.20 -8.61 -26.65
C GLU A 38 -3.72 -9.18 -27.99
N GLN A 39 -4.54 -9.07 -29.03
CA GLN A 39 -4.18 -9.52 -30.38
C GLN A 39 -3.17 -8.60 -31.07
N ALA A 40 -3.08 -7.33 -30.65
CA ALA A 40 -2.21 -6.33 -31.25
C ALA A 40 -0.79 -6.35 -30.65
N GLU A 41 -0.66 -6.60 -29.34
CA GLU A 41 0.64 -6.61 -28.66
C GLU A 41 0.81 -7.78 -27.68
N PRO A 42 1.49 -8.86 -28.12
CA PRO A 42 1.82 -9.98 -27.26
C PRO A 42 2.87 -9.53 -26.22
N GLY A 43 2.44 -9.42 -24.96
CA GLY A 43 3.29 -9.04 -23.83
C GLY A 43 2.62 -8.09 -22.84
N LEU A 44 1.57 -7.36 -23.28
CA LEU A 44 0.81 -6.47 -22.39
C LEU A 44 0.10 -7.22 -21.27
N ARG A 45 -0.46 -8.40 -21.57
CA ARG A 45 -1.09 -9.26 -20.55
C ARG A 45 -0.07 -9.71 -19.49
N THR A 46 1.08 -10.23 -19.90
CA THR A 46 2.16 -10.61 -18.96
C THR A 46 2.62 -9.43 -18.10
N ARG A 47 2.70 -8.23 -18.71
CA ARG A 47 3.09 -7.02 -17.99
C ARG A 47 2.02 -6.59 -16.98
N LEU A 48 0.74 -6.63 -17.35
CA LEU A 48 -0.37 -6.35 -16.44
C LEU A 48 -0.41 -7.34 -15.28
N GLU A 49 -0.29 -8.64 -15.55
CA GLU A 49 -0.27 -9.68 -14.50
C GLU A 49 0.86 -9.44 -13.51
N ARG A 50 2.06 -9.11 -14.01
CA ARG A 50 3.21 -8.80 -13.15
C ARG A 50 2.96 -7.56 -12.28
N LEU A 51 2.43 -6.48 -12.87
CA LEU A 51 2.14 -5.25 -12.12
C LEU A 51 1.00 -5.43 -11.12
N SER A 52 -0.01 -6.23 -11.46
CA SER A 52 -1.11 -6.62 -10.58
C SER A 52 -0.59 -7.40 -9.37
N GLY A 53 0.26 -8.41 -9.59
CA GLY A 53 0.89 -9.17 -8.51
C GLY A 53 1.74 -8.29 -7.58
N LEU A 54 2.54 -7.38 -8.15
CA LEU A 54 3.33 -6.42 -7.35
C LEU A 54 2.45 -5.47 -6.54
N SER A 55 1.37 -4.96 -7.13
CA SER A 55 0.43 -4.06 -6.47
C SER A 55 -0.30 -4.74 -5.33
N ALA A 56 -0.73 -6.00 -5.52
CA ALA A 56 -1.37 -6.80 -4.48
C ALA A 56 -0.42 -7.06 -3.30
N ALA A 57 0.83 -7.44 -3.58
CA ALA A 57 1.84 -7.64 -2.55
C ALA A 57 2.14 -6.35 -1.76
N ALA A 58 2.23 -5.21 -2.46
CA ALA A 58 2.41 -3.91 -1.82
C ALA A 58 1.20 -3.53 -0.94
N ALA A 59 -0.02 -3.76 -1.41
CA ALA A 59 -1.24 -3.50 -0.65
C ALA A 59 -1.30 -4.33 0.64
N GLN A 60 -0.95 -5.62 0.55
CA GLN A 60 -0.87 -6.51 1.71
C GLN A 60 0.19 -6.01 2.72
N GLY A 61 1.38 -5.65 2.26
CA GLY A 61 2.43 -5.12 3.14
C GLY A 61 2.02 -3.83 3.87
N VAL A 62 1.28 -2.94 3.20
CA VAL A 62 0.71 -1.73 3.82
C VAL A 62 -0.35 -2.09 4.86
N ALA A 63 -1.21 -3.07 4.59
CA ALA A 63 -2.21 -3.55 5.54
C ALA A 63 -1.57 -4.15 6.80
N ASP A 64 -0.55 -4.99 6.62
CA ASP A 64 0.20 -5.61 7.72
C ASP A 64 0.90 -4.55 8.58
N ALA A 65 1.55 -3.56 7.94
CA ALA A 65 2.19 -2.45 8.64
C ALA A 65 1.17 -1.63 9.47
N ARG A 66 -0.02 -1.36 8.91
CA ARG A 66 -1.10 -0.67 9.64
C ARG A 66 -1.58 -1.49 10.84
N GLN A 67 -1.68 -2.81 10.69
CA GLN A 67 -2.07 -3.69 11.79
C GLN A 67 -1.02 -3.67 12.91
N LEU A 68 0.27 -3.79 12.58
CA LEU A 68 1.37 -3.72 13.55
C LEU A 68 1.40 -2.39 14.29
N ILE A 69 1.24 -1.26 13.60
CA ILE A 69 1.15 0.06 14.22
C ILE A 69 -0.05 0.13 15.16
N SER A 70 -1.21 -0.38 14.73
CA SER A 70 -2.42 -0.40 15.55
C SER A 70 -2.24 -1.24 16.82
N GLN A 71 -1.58 -2.39 16.71
CA GLN A 71 -1.22 -3.23 17.85
C GLN A 71 -0.24 -2.52 18.79
N ALA A 72 0.82 -1.90 18.25
CA ALA A 72 1.79 -1.14 19.03
C ALA A 72 1.13 0.02 19.81
N VAL A 73 0.21 0.75 19.18
CA VAL A 73 -0.57 1.82 19.84
C VAL A 73 -1.47 1.27 20.94
N ARG A 74 -2.13 0.12 20.74
CA ARG A 74 -2.94 -0.53 21.79
C ARG A 74 -2.07 -0.98 22.96
N SER A 75 -0.93 -1.61 22.68
CA SER A 75 0.02 -2.01 23.71
C SER A 75 0.53 -0.81 24.50
N ALA A 76 0.94 0.27 23.83
CA ALA A 76 1.39 1.50 24.48
C ALA A 76 0.33 2.14 25.39
N LYS A 77 -0.96 2.10 25.00
CA LYS A 77 -2.06 2.58 25.86
C LYS A 77 -2.30 1.72 27.10
N ASN A 78 -1.91 0.45 27.05
CA ASN A 78 -2.09 -0.51 28.13
C ASN A 78 -0.84 -0.67 29.02
N VAL A 79 0.25 0.05 28.71
CA VAL A 79 1.40 0.13 29.63
C VAL A 79 1.06 1.14 30.73
N THR A 80 0.43 0.66 31.80
CA THR A 80 0.55 1.30 33.11
C THR A 80 1.99 1.14 33.57
N THR A 81 2.80 2.18 33.44
CA THR A 81 4.07 2.25 34.15
C THR A 81 3.79 2.57 35.61
N TYR A 82 4.29 1.71 36.50
CA TYR A 82 4.27 1.97 37.93
C TYR A 82 5.51 2.76 38.33
N ASP A 83 5.37 3.75 39.21
CA ASP A 83 6.53 4.43 39.79
C ASP A 83 7.31 3.50 40.75
N ARG A 84 8.44 3.96 41.30
CA ARG A 84 9.25 3.19 42.27
C ARG A 84 8.49 2.85 43.57
N ARG A 85 7.28 3.39 43.76
CA ARG A 85 6.39 3.15 44.92
C ARG A 85 5.17 2.31 44.55
N GLY A 86 5.08 1.81 43.31
CA GLY A 86 3.98 0.95 42.85
C GLY A 86 2.71 1.70 42.45
N GLN A 87 2.75 3.02 42.24
CA GLN A 87 1.58 3.79 41.80
C GLN A 87 1.50 3.86 40.27
N ALA A 88 0.31 3.62 39.72
CA ALA A 88 0.07 3.66 38.27
C ALA A 88 0.16 5.11 37.75
N LEU A 89 1.12 5.37 36.86
CA LEU A 89 1.24 6.64 36.14
C LEU A 89 0.50 6.54 34.80
N ASN A 90 -0.47 7.42 34.59
CA ASN A 90 -1.11 7.59 33.28
C ASN A 90 -0.14 8.33 32.34
N VAL A 91 0.60 7.57 31.53
CA VAL A 91 1.44 8.16 30.49
C VAL A 91 0.54 8.62 29.34
N LYS A 92 0.40 9.93 29.16
CA LYS A 92 -0.28 10.49 27.98
C LYS A 92 0.49 10.05 26.74
N ALA A 93 -0.13 9.19 25.92
CA ALA A 93 0.42 8.75 24.65
C ALA A 93 0.71 9.97 23.76
N VAL A 94 1.99 10.26 23.54
CA VAL A 94 2.44 11.24 22.55
C VAL A 94 2.02 10.70 21.19
N ARG A 95 1.16 11.44 20.47
CA ARG A 95 0.73 11.07 19.12
C ARG A 95 1.97 10.86 18.25
N PRO A 96 2.18 9.69 17.64
CA PRO A 96 3.23 9.54 16.65
C PRO A 96 2.86 10.41 15.45
N VAL A 97 3.59 11.51 15.26
CA VAL A 97 3.53 12.32 14.05
C VAL A 97 4.40 11.60 13.02
N ILE A 98 3.75 10.92 12.08
CA ILE A 98 4.44 10.40 10.89
C ILE A 98 4.73 11.62 10.01
N GLY A 99 6.00 12.02 9.95
CA GLY A 99 6.48 13.00 8.99
C GLY A 99 6.27 12.50 7.57
N ARG A 100 5.73 13.36 6.70
CA ARG A 100 5.62 13.12 5.26
C ARG A 100 7.05 13.03 4.69
N PHE A 101 7.42 11.86 4.16
CA PHE A 101 8.52 11.68 3.23
C PHE A 101 7.97 11.08 1.95
#